data_AF-A0A1I5B4P0-F1
#
_entry.id   AF-A0A1I5B4P0-F1
#
_cell.length_a   1.000
_cell.length_b   1.000
_cell.length_c   1.000
_cell.angle_alpha   90.00
_cell.angle_beta   90.00
_cell.angle_gamma   90.00
#
_symmetry.space_group_name_H-M   'P 1'
#
loop_
_entity.id
_entity.type
_entity.pdbx_description
1 polymer ?
#
loop_
_entity_poly.entity_id
_entity_poly.type
_entity_poly.pdbx_seq_one_letter_code
_entity_poly.pdbx_strand_id
1 'polypeptide(L)'
;MKKLLVFTLIFAGTLGTLNAQNIKFKKGDVLIDGVSCLDYTSSSTNAEIITKDGNQTIILKYIRTGVGHNGGLYTKVVFVEQEKSFTSKSYIFNKKLLVKKLLSDAVIVDCGIDESKIDKFIMKYDEGIEETLVRH
;
A
#
# COMPACT_ATOMS: atom_id res chain seq x y z
N MET A 1 -34.29 -29.44 -36.25
CA MET A 1 -32.95 -28.96 -35.83
C MET A 1 -33.12 -27.81 -34.83
N LYS A 2 -33.37 -28.09 -33.53
CA LYS A 2 -33.64 -27.04 -32.51
C LYS A 2 -33.19 -27.47 -31.09
N LYS A 3 -32.08 -28.21 -30.97
CA LYS A 3 -31.57 -28.69 -29.67
C LYS A 3 -30.07 -28.42 -29.45
N LEU A 4 -29.53 -27.37 -30.06
CA LEU A 4 -28.09 -27.06 -29.98
C LEU A 4 -27.80 -25.57 -29.66
N LEU A 5 -28.67 -24.92 -28.89
CA LEU A 5 -28.48 -23.50 -28.51
C LEU A 5 -28.54 -23.24 -26.99
N VAL A 6 -28.78 -24.26 -26.17
CA VAL A 6 -28.99 -24.08 -24.72
C VAL A 6 -27.71 -24.28 -23.89
N PHE A 7 -26.65 -24.88 -24.46
CA PHE A 7 -25.42 -25.14 -23.70
C PHE A 7 -24.44 -23.97 -23.63
N THR A 8 -24.58 -22.95 -24.49
CA THR A 8 -23.63 -21.83 -24.55
C THR A 8 -23.92 -20.71 -23.55
N LEU A 9 -25.08 -20.72 -22.88
CA LEU A 9 -25.47 -19.64 -21.96
C LEU A 9 -24.96 -19.82 -20.52
N ILE A 10 -24.44 -21.00 -20.15
CA ILE A 10 -24.04 -21.30 -18.77
C ILE A 10 -22.56 -20.95 -18.51
N PHE A 11 -21.74 -20.78 -19.55
CA PHE A 11 -20.30 -20.49 -19.38
C PHE A 11 -19.95 -18.99 -19.27
N ALA A 12 -20.93 -18.10 -19.45
CA ALA A 12 -20.72 -16.65 -19.38
C ALA A 12 -20.92 -16.05 -17.97
N GLY A 13 -21.24 -16.87 -16.97
CA GLY A 13 -21.65 -16.39 -15.63
C GLY A 13 -20.54 -16.26 -14.58
N THR A 14 -19.30 -16.66 -14.84
CA THR A 14 -18.26 -16.78 -13.79
C THR A 14 -17.11 -15.77 -13.88
N LEU A 15 -17.08 -14.87 -14.86
CA LEU A 15 -15.97 -13.89 -15.02
C LEU A 15 -16.11 -12.62 -14.16
N GLY A 16 -17.10 -12.56 -13.26
CA GLY A 16 -17.49 -11.33 -12.56
C GLY A 16 -17.04 -11.17 -11.11
N THR A 17 -16.23 -12.08 -10.53
CA THR A 17 -15.67 -11.81 -9.21
C THR A 17 -14.52 -10.83 -9.36
N LEU A 18 -14.84 -9.54 -9.27
CA LEU A 18 -13.89 -8.47 -8.92
C LEU A 18 -13.28 -8.86 -7.56
N ASN A 19 -12.26 -9.71 -7.58
CA ASN A 19 -11.62 -10.21 -6.38
C ASN A 19 -10.92 -9.03 -5.71
N ALA A 20 -11.53 -8.52 -4.64
CA ALA A 20 -10.84 -7.61 -3.74
C ALA A 20 -9.61 -8.35 -3.20
N GLN A 21 -8.41 -7.91 -3.59
CA GLN A 21 -7.15 -8.53 -3.17
C GLN A 21 -7.12 -8.69 -1.64
N ASN A 22 -6.92 -9.92 -1.20
CA ASN A 22 -6.97 -10.29 0.21
C ASN A 22 -5.60 -10.09 0.85
N ILE A 23 -5.45 -8.99 1.58
CA ILE A 23 -4.19 -8.63 2.25
C ILE A 23 -4.25 -9.05 3.72
N LYS A 24 -3.30 -9.89 4.15
CA LYS A 24 -3.14 -10.35 5.54
C LYS A 24 -1.71 -10.14 6.02
N PHE A 25 -1.57 -9.77 7.29
CA PHE A 25 -0.29 -9.67 7.99
C PHE A 25 -0.22 -10.81 9.00
N LYS A 26 0.73 -11.74 8.88
CA LYS A 26 0.83 -12.92 9.74
C LYS A 26 2.27 -13.37 9.89
N LYS A 27 2.73 -13.55 11.14
CA LYS A 27 4.07 -14.10 11.47
C LYS A 27 5.25 -13.39 10.78
N GLY A 28 5.15 -12.07 10.58
CA GLY A 28 6.19 -11.31 9.88
C GLY A 28 6.04 -11.30 8.35
N ASP A 29 5.03 -11.97 7.79
CA ASP A 29 4.73 -11.94 6.36
C ASP A 29 3.52 -11.05 6.03
N VAL A 30 3.61 -10.37 4.89
CA VAL A 30 2.46 -9.82 4.17
C VAL A 30 2.04 -10.84 3.11
N LEU A 31 0.86 -11.42 3.31
CA LEU A 31 0.25 -12.34 2.37
C LEU A 31 -0.73 -11.57 1.48
N ILE A 32 -0.53 -11.67 0.17
CA ILE A 32 -1.43 -11.12 -0.85
C ILE A 32 -2.07 -12.32 -1.54
N ASP A 33 -3.40 -12.42 -1.43
CA ASP A 33 -4.18 -13.56 -1.93
C ASP A 33 -3.69 -14.93 -1.43
N GLY A 34 -3.14 -14.94 -0.21
CA GLY A 34 -2.61 -16.14 0.44
C GLY A 34 -1.16 -16.48 0.09
N VAL A 35 -0.54 -15.78 -0.85
CA VAL A 35 0.88 -15.94 -1.20
C VAL A 35 1.71 -15.02 -0.31
N SER A 36 2.74 -15.56 0.34
CA SER A 36 3.70 -14.77 1.11
C SER A 36 4.53 -13.92 0.13
N CYS A 37 4.32 -12.61 0.18
CA CYS A 37 4.71 -11.70 -0.89
C CYS A 37 5.76 -10.69 -0.43
N LEU A 38 5.64 -10.19 0.81
CA LEU A 38 6.57 -9.25 1.42
C LEU A 38 6.83 -9.68 2.86
N ASP A 39 7.97 -9.30 3.41
CA ASP A 39 8.20 -9.32 4.85
C ASP A 39 7.66 -8.02 5.48
N TYR A 40 7.30 -8.09 6.76
CA TYR A 40 7.00 -6.90 7.54
C TYR A 40 7.50 -7.01 8.97
N THR A 41 7.93 -5.87 9.49
CA THR A 41 8.13 -5.66 10.92
C THR A 41 7.25 -4.50 11.35
N SER A 42 6.79 -4.49 12.59
CA SER A 42 6.01 -3.35 13.10
C SER A 42 6.27 -3.13 14.58
N SER A 43 6.55 -1.88 14.94
CA SER A 43 6.57 -1.38 16.30
C SER A 43 5.30 -0.56 16.60
N SER A 44 5.25 0.06 17.78
CA SER A 44 4.17 0.98 18.15
C SER A 44 4.12 2.26 17.31
N THR A 45 5.23 2.64 16.68
CA THR A 45 5.39 3.93 15.99
C THR A 45 5.69 3.81 14.50
N ASN A 46 6.21 2.66 14.06
CA ASN A 46 6.61 2.44 12.67
C ASN A 46 6.22 1.04 12.19
N ALA A 47 6.04 0.88 10.89
CA ALA A 47 6.00 -0.41 10.22
C ALA A 47 6.94 -0.39 9.02
N GLU A 48 7.67 -1.47 8.82
CA GLU A 48 8.54 -1.68 7.66
C GLU A 48 7.96 -2.81 6.84
N ILE A 49 7.95 -2.65 5.52
CA ILE A 49 7.52 -3.63 4.55
C ILE A 49 8.69 -3.83 3.60
N ILE A 50 9.17 -5.06 3.47
CA ILE A 50 10.42 -5.38 2.79
C ILE A 50 10.13 -6.43 1.71
N THR A 51 10.70 -6.29 0.53
CA THR A 51 10.62 -7.35 -0.49
C THR A 51 11.35 -8.62 -0.03
N LYS A 52 10.90 -9.79 -0.52
CA LYS A 52 11.47 -11.08 -0.09
C LYS A 52 12.95 -11.28 -0.41
N ASP A 53 13.46 -10.54 -1.39
CA ASP A 53 14.88 -10.50 -1.73
C ASP A 53 15.69 -9.51 -0.87
N GLY A 54 15.03 -8.70 -0.03
CA GLY A 54 15.64 -7.70 0.82
C GLY A 54 16.11 -6.43 0.09
N ASN A 55 15.78 -6.27 -1.19
CA ASN A 55 16.31 -5.17 -2.01
C ASN A 55 15.51 -3.88 -1.92
N GLN A 56 14.27 -3.91 -1.41
CA GLN A 56 13.37 -2.77 -1.38
C GLN A 56 12.64 -2.71 -0.04
N THR A 57 12.59 -1.52 0.55
CA THR A 57 12.05 -1.26 1.87
C THR A 57 11.12 -0.04 1.83
N ILE A 58 9.91 -0.23 2.34
CA ILE A 58 8.93 0.83 2.54
C ILE A 58 8.69 0.99 4.04
N ILE A 59 8.92 2.20 4.55
CA ILE A 59 8.70 2.53 5.97
C ILE A 59 7.46 3.40 6.10
N LEU A 60 6.49 2.96 6.89
CA LEU A 60 5.37 3.75 7.36
C LEU A 60 5.65 4.25 8.78
N LYS A 61 5.76 5.56 8.97
CA LYS A 61 5.94 6.21 10.27
C LYS A 61 4.68 6.95 10.67
N TYR A 62 4.29 6.82 11.93
CA TYR A 62 3.23 7.62 12.54
C TYR A 62 3.86 8.76 13.33
N ILE A 63 3.60 10.00 12.92
CA ILE A 63 4.21 11.17 13.53
C ILE A 63 3.12 11.99 14.20
N ARG A 64 3.36 12.37 15.46
CA ARG A 64 2.46 13.22 16.25
C ARG A 64 3.08 14.59 16.40
N THR A 65 2.38 15.65 15.98
CA THR A 65 2.74 17.05 16.26
C THR A 65 1.97 17.53 17.47
N GLY A 66 2.59 18.38 18.29
CA GLY A 66 1.96 19.06 19.44
C GLY A 66 1.67 18.18 20.66
N VAL A 67 1.24 18.82 21.76
CA VAL A 67 0.77 18.20 22.99
C VAL A 67 -0.67 18.68 23.25
N GLY A 68 -1.62 17.77 23.52
CA GLY A 68 -3.02 18.12 23.82
C GLY A 68 -3.91 18.33 22.60
N HIS A 69 -4.92 19.21 22.70
CA HIS A 69 -5.98 19.40 21.68
C HIS A 69 -5.52 20.08 20.37
N ASN A 70 -4.32 20.66 20.34
CA ASN A 70 -3.73 21.25 19.13
C ASN A 70 -2.83 20.26 18.37
N GLY A 71 -2.73 19.01 18.86
CA GLY A 71 -1.89 18.01 18.24
C GLY A 71 -2.53 17.32 17.04
N GLY A 72 -1.71 16.97 16.05
CA GLY A 72 -2.15 16.25 14.85
C GLY A 72 -1.40 14.93 14.69
N LEU A 73 -2.07 13.91 14.14
CA LEU A 73 -1.43 12.70 13.63
C LEU A 73 -1.22 12.87 12.12
N TYR A 74 -0.01 12.59 11.65
CA TYR A 74 0.31 12.48 10.24
C TYR A 74 1.09 11.20 10.01
N THR A 75 1.02 10.69 8.79
CA THR A 75 1.78 9.52 8.36
C THR A 75 2.82 9.95 7.37
N LYS A 76 4.05 9.47 7.57
CA LYS A 76 5.13 9.57 6.60
C LYS A 76 5.38 8.20 5.99
N VAL A 77 5.46 8.12 4.68
CA VAL A 77 5.84 6.92 3.96
C VAL A 77 7.16 7.19 3.27
N VAL A 78 8.13 6.30 3.46
CA VAL A 78 9.48 6.40 2.89
C VAL A 78 9.73 5.18 2.02
N PHE A 79 10.13 5.41 0.77
CA PHE A 79 10.69 4.42 -0.13
C PHE A 79 12.22 4.53 -0.03
N VAL A 80 12.83 3.62 0.73
CA VAL A 80 14.19 3.81 1.26
C VAL A 80 15.22 3.87 0.13
N GLU A 81 15.18 2.92 -0.78
CA GLU A 81 16.19 2.74 -1.81
C GLU A 81 16.10 3.78 -2.93
N GLN A 82 14.94 4.43 -3.10
CA GLN A 82 14.78 5.57 -4.02
C GLN A 82 14.99 6.92 -3.35
N GLU A 83 15.28 6.95 -2.05
CA GLU A 83 15.43 8.18 -1.26
C GLU A 83 14.21 9.13 -1.38
N LYS A 84 13.02 8.55 -1.53
CA LYS A 84 11.78 9.28 -1.75
C LYS A 84 10.84 9.11 -0.56
N SER A 85 10.09 10.16 -0.24
CA SER A 85 9.09 10.08 0.81
C SER A 85 7.96 11.07 0.59
N PHE A 86 6.84 10.85 1.28
CA PHE A 86 5.75 11.80 1.34
C PHE A 86 5.12 11.85 2.72
N THR A 87 4.41 12.93 2.99
CA THR A 87 3.66 13.10 4.23
C THR A 87 2.21 13.41 3.96
N SER A 88 1.33 12.78 4.74
CA SER A 88 -0.12 12.93 4.62
C SER A 88 -0.75 13.08 5.99
N LYS A 89 -1.63 14.08 6.14
CA LYS A 89 -2.45 14.33 7.32
C LYS A 89 -3.92 14.07 7.04
N SER A 90 -4.42 14.38 5.83
CA SER A 90 -5.81 14.08 5.48
C SER A 90 -6.04 12.58 5.23
N TYR A 91 -5.00 11.87 4.77
CA TYR A 91 -5.07 10.43 4.50
C TYR A 91 -4.11 9.64 5.40
N ILE A 92 -4.62 9.17 6.54
CA ILE A 92 -3.85 8.43 7.54
C ILE A 92 -3.70 6.97 7.12
N PHE A 93 -2.51 6.61 6.67
CA PHE A 93 -2.19 5.23 6.31
C PHE A 93 -2.02 4.35 7.54
N ASN A 94 -2.74 3.22 7.58
CA ASN A 94 -2.30 2.06 8.35
C ASN A 94 -1.59 1.06 7.44
N LYS A 95 -0.84 0.10 8.00
CA LYS A 95 -0.04 -0.87 7.23
C LYS A 95 -0.84 -1.61 6.14
N LYS A 96 -2.07 -2.04 6.44
CA LYS A 96 -2.91 -2.75 5.47
C LYS A 96 -3.44 -1.83 4.38
N LEU A 97 -3.78 -0.59 4.75
CA LEU A 97 -4.23 0.42 3.81
C LEU A 97 -3.12 0.85 2.86
N LEU A 98 -1.89 1.00 3.37
CA LEU A 98 -0.72 1.33 2.56
C LEU A 98 -0.49 0.24 1.49
N VAL A 99 -0.36 -1.02 1.89
CA VAL A 99 -0.19 -2.15 0.95
C VAL A 99 -1.33 -2.18 -0.07
N LYS A 100 -2.59 -1.98 0.37
CA LYS A 100 -3.74 -1.93 -0.54
C LYS A 100 -3.61 -0.83 -1.59
N LYS A 101 -3.15 0.35 -1.20
CA LYS A 101 -2.98 1.48 -2.14
C LYS A 101 -1.79 1.27 -3.06
N LEU A 102 -0.68 0.74 -2.57
CA LEU A 102 0.48 0.40 -3.38
C LEU A 102 0.12 -0.62 -4.46
N LEU A 103 -0.67 -1.65 -4.13
CA LEU A 103 -1.18 -2.62 -5.11
C LEU A 103 -2.15 -1.98 -6.12
N SER A 104 -3.10 -1.17 -5.63
CA SER A 104 -4.09 -0.50 -6.48
C SER A 104 -3.46 0.47 -7.48
N ASP A 105 -2.33 1.06 -7.12
CA ASP A 105 -1.59 2.01 -7.96
C ASP A 105 -0.43 1.36 -8.72
N ALA A 106 -0.36 0.02 -8.68
CA ALA A 106 0.67 -0.80 -9.33
C ALA A 106 2.11 -0.43 -8.91
N VAL A 107 2.29 0.09 -7.69
CA VAL A 107 3.62 0.25 -7.09
C VAL A 107 4.15 -1.10 -6.59
N ILE A 108 3.27 -1.97 -6.09
CA ILE A 108 3.59 -3.39 -5.88
C ILE A 108 3.03 -4.18 -7.06
N VAL A 109 3.91 -4.88 -7.78
CA VAL A 109 3.56 -5.78 -8.89
C VAL A 109 4.36 -7.06 -8.73
N ASP A 110 3.70 -8.21 -8.81
CA ASP A 110 4.35 -9.53 -8.69
C ASP A 110 5.30 -9.65 -7.48
N CYS A 111 4.88 -9.09 -6.34
CA CYS A 111 5.65 -9.04 -5.09
C CYS A 111 6.95 -8.21 -5.11
N GLY A 112 7.22 -7.51 -6.21
CA GLY A 112 8.27 -6.51 -6.31
C GLY A 112 7.74 -5.08 -6.23
N ILE A 113 8.66 -4.12 -6.13
CA ILE A 113 8.35 -2.69 -6.23
C ILE A 113 8.64 -2.22 -7.65
N ASP A 114 7.63 -1.65 -8.33
CA ASP A 114 7.81 -0.95 -9.60
C ASP A 114 8.16 0.52 -9.32
N GLU A 115 9.47 0.81 -9.36
CA GLU A 115 10.01 2.14 -9.08
C GLU A 115 9.42 3.23 -10.01
N SER A 116 9.03 2.87 -11.23
CA SER A 116 8.48 3.81 -12.20
C SER A 116 7.12 4.39 -11.78
N LYS A 117 6.45 3.77 -10.80
CA LYS A 117 5.14 4.21 -10.28
C LYS A 117 5.24 5.04 -9.00
N ILE A 118 6.39 5.04 -8.33
CA ILE A 118 6.57 5.68 -7.02
C ILE A 118 6.24 7.18 -7.08
N ASP A 119 6.74 7.89 -8.09
CA ASP A 119 6.50 9.34 -8.19
C ASP A 119 5.02 9.68 -8.37
N LYS A 120 4.31 8.90 -9.17
CA LYS A 120 2.86 9.06 -9.34
C LYS A 120 2.11 8.73 -8.06
N PHE A 121 2.57 7.75 -7.28
CA PHE A 121 1.98 7.42 -5.99
C PHE A 121 2.18 8.56 -4.99
N ILE A 122 3.40 9.09 -4.88
CA ILE A 122 3.74 10.23 -4.03
C ILE A 122 2.85 11.43 -4.37
N MET A 123 2.77 11.81 -5.64
CA MET A 123 1.98 12.96 -6.09
C MET A 123 0.49 12.89 -5.69
N LYS A 124 -0.08 11.70 -5.49
CA LYS A 124 -1.49 11.54 -5.09
C LYS A 124 -1.74 11.80 -3.61
N TYR A 125 -0.75 11.56 -2.76
CA TYR A 125 -0.93 11.52 -1.31
C TYR A 125 -0.03 12.48 -0.56
N ASP A 126 0.99 13.04 -1.20
CA ASP A 126 1.81 14.06 -0.57
C ASP A 126 1.05 15.36 -0.43
N GLU A 127 1.06 15.90 0.79
CA GLU A 127 0.40 17.15 1.14
C GLU A 127 1.39 18.29 1.36
N GLY A 128 2.69 18.05 1.16
CA GLY A 128 3.74 19.08 1.30
C GLY A 128 3.89 19.61 2.73
N ILE A 129 3.49 18.84 3.74
CA ILE A 129 3.45 19.29 5.15
C ILE A 129 4.85 19.65 5.64
N GLU A 130 5.87 18.86 5.31
CA GLU A 130 7.24 19.11 5.76
C GLU A 130 7.83 20.40 5.20
N GLU A 131 7.50 20.78 3.96
CA GLU A 131 7.92 22.07 3.38
C GLU A 131 7.34 23.26 4.14
N THR A 132 6.17 23.07 4.74
CA THR A 132 5.48 24.09 5.53
C THR A 132 6.08 24.21 6.93
N LEU A 133 6.65 23.14 7.47
CA LEU A 133 7.26 23.10 8.80
C LEU A 133 8.70 23.66 8.84
N VAL A 134 9.46 23.57 7.74
CA VAL A 134 10.85 24.05 7.66
C VAL A 134 10.94 25.59 7.46
N ARG A 135 9.84 26.25 7.09
CA ARG A 135 9.80 27.71 6.83
C ARG A 135 9.56 28.58 8.08
N HIS A 136 9.60 28.00 9.28
CA HIS A 136 9.47 28.72 10.55
C HIS A 136 10.68 28.54 11.45
#